data_AF-A0A6I0E075-F1
#
_entry.id   AF-A0A6I0E075-F1
#
_cell.length_a   1.000
_cell.length_b   1.000
_cell.length_c   1.000
_cell.angle_alpha   90.00
_cell.angle_beta   90.00
_cell.angle_gamma   90.00
#
_symmetry.space_group_name_H-M   'P 1'
#
loop_
_entity.id
_entity.type
_entity.pdbx_description
1 polymer ?
#
loop_
_entity_poly.entity_id
_entity_poly.type
_entity_poly.pdbx_seq_one_letter_code
_entity_poly.pdbx_strand_id
1 'polypeptide(L)'
;MKRILIILTIVLISINEFCIAQQVKTNETYSISKFSLSINPLGFIQFGPLISAEFGINSNLVFNTHVRFPSAGVISYIVHEVDDDDSMTGIAAGAGIIYFVGNNQSKPYIGFLAEFDRTKKVFDVGEDWERAERDNIGVFLFNAGYRFRFENGYYI
;
A
#
# COMPACT_ATOMS: atom_id res chain seq x y z
N MET A 1 -17.92 -15.02 -16.46
CA MET A 1 -17.43 -13.75 -15.90
C MET A 1 -18.18 -13.45 -14.60
N LYS A 2 -17.70 -13.98 -13.48
CA LYS A 2 -18.23 -13.64 -12.15
C LYS A 2 -17.42 -12.46 -11.63
N ARG A 3 -18.03 -11.29 -11.47
CA ARG A 3 -17.43 -10.15 -10.77
C ARG A 3 -17.65 -10.38 -9.30
N ILE A 4 -16.66 -10.90 -8.59
CA ILE A 4 -16.72 -11.09 -7.14
C ILE A 4 -16.18 -9.80 -6.51
N LEU A 5 -17.08 -9.01 -5.92
CA LEU A 5 -16.70 -7.88 -5.09
C LEU A 5 -16.36 -8.44 -3.69
N ILE A 6 -15.08 -8.66 -3.42
CA ILE A 6 -14.60 -9.07 -2.10
C ILE A 6 -14.35 -7.80 -1.29
N ILE A 7 -15.22 -7.52 -0.31
CA ILE A 7 -15.01 -6.44 0.65
C ILE A 7 -14.16 -7.01 1.79
N LEU A 8 -12.84 -6.80 1.72
CA LEU A 8 -11.90 -7.26 2.75
C LEU A 8 -11.58 -6.10 3.70
N THR A 9 -12.04 -6.20 4.95
CA THR A 9 -11.66 -5.23 6.00
C THR A 9 -10.46 -5.79 6.77
N ILE A 10 -9.25 -5.37 6.41
CA ILE A 10 -8.04 -5.71 7.17
C ILE A 10 -7.67 -4.54 8.07
N VAL A 11 -7.71 -4.76 9.38
CA VAL A 11 -7.17 -3.83 10.38
C VAL A 11 -5.69 -4.18 10.57
N LEU A 12 -4.81 -3.42 9.90
CA LEU A 12 -3.36 -3.58 10.00
C LEU A 12 -2.76 -2.48 10.88
N ILE A 13 -2.21 -2.88 12.03
CA ILE A 13 -1.37 -2.02 12.86
C ILE A 13 0.06 -2.15 12.32
N SER A 14 0.41 -1.34 11.33
CA SER A 14 1.77 -1.29 10.76
C SER A 14 2.66 -0.37 11.62
N ILE A 15 3.63 -0.95 12.33
CA ILE A 15 4.55 -0.20 13.22
C ILE A 15 5.88 0.15 12.52
N ASN A 16 6.18 -0.38 11.33
CA ASN A 16 7.50 -0.23 10.72
C ASN A 16 7.44 0.06 9.21
N GLU A 17 7.24 1.32 8.85
CA GLU A 17 7.50 1.82 7.49
C GLU A 17 8.88 2.47 7.42
N PHE A 18 9.66 2.15 6.39
CA PHE A 18 10.91 2.84 6.13
C PHE A 18 10.63 3.94 5.09
N CYS A 19 10.67 5.19 5.53
CA CYS A 19 10.30 6.35 4.73
C CYS A 19 11.54 7.19 4.37
N ILE A 20 11.76 7.43 3.08
CA ILE A 20 12.76 8.37 2.55
C ILE A 20 12.01 9.63 2.10
N ALA A 21 11.96 10.64 2.98
CA ALA A 21 11.31 11.92 2.68
C ALA A 21 12.32 12.94 2.13
N GLN A 22 12.03 13.52 0.96
CA GLN A 22 12.83 14.64 0.43
C GLN A 22 12.13 15.95 0.82
N GLN A 23 12.63 16.61 1.88
CA GLN A 23 12.06 17.88 2.34
C GLN A 23 12.54 19.05 1.49
N VAL A 24 11.62 19.69 0.78
CA VAL A 24 11.79 21.07 0.30
C VAL A 24 11.49 21.99 1.48
N LYS A 25 12.51 22.67 2.03
CA LYS A 25 12.37 23.58 3.20
C LYS A 25 11.20 24.55 3.00
N THR A 26 10.16 24.41 3.82
CA THR A 26 9.11 25.43 3.99
C THR A 26 9.15 25.97 5.41
N ASN A 27 9.02 27.29 5.57
CA ASN A 27 9.10 28.04 6.83
C ASN A 27 7.96 27.74 7.85
N GLU A 28 7.18 26.68 7.68
CA GLU A 28 6.10 26.32 8.60
C GLU A 28 6.56 25.26 9.61
N THR A 29 6.38 25.57 10.89
CA THR A 29 7.06 24.92 12.03
C THR A 29 6.85 23.41 12.13
N TYR A 30 5.77 22.84 11.57
CA TYR A 30 5.55 21.38 11.51
C TYR A 30 4.77 20.95 10.26
N SER A 31 5.12 21.52 9.10
CA SER A 31 4.50 21.16 7.82
C SER A 31 4.95 19.77 7.33
N ILE A 32 4.03 19.04 6.70
CA ILE A 32 4.29 17.71 6.13
C ILE A 32 5.26 17.84 4.95
N SER A 33 6.04 16.79 4.67
CA SER A 33 6.92 16.80 3.48
C SER A 33 6.10 17.00 2.21
N LYS A 34 6.54 17.91 1.33
CA LYS A 34 5.92 18.10 0.02
C LYS A 34 6.01 16.84 -0.85
N PHE A 35 7.05 16.06 -0.65
CA PHE A 35 7.24 14.79 -1.33
C PHE A 35 7.91 13.78 -0.38
N SER A 36 7.44 12.54 -0.41
CA SER A 36 8.05 11.43 0.31
C SER A 36 7.94 10.15 -0.48
N LEU A 37 8.96 9.31 -0.42
CA LEU A 37 8.95 7.98 -0.99
C LEU A 37 9.11 6.99 0.18
N SER A 38 8.16 6.10 0.37
CA SER A 38 8.24 5.07 1.40
C SER A 38 8.20 3.69 0.80
N ILE A 39 8.90 2.77 1.48
CA ILE A 39 8.86 1.35 1.21
C ILE A 39 8.44 0.70 2.52
N ASN A 40 7.43 -0.15 2.47
CA ASN A 40 6.94 -0.87 3.65
C ASN A 40 7.48 -2.31 3.64
N PRO A 41 8.58 -2.60 4.36
CA PRO A 41 9.20 -3.92 4.36
C PRO A 41 8.35 -4.98 5.07
N LEU A 42 7.46 -4.61 6.00
CA LEU A 42 6.55 -5.57 6.61
C LEU A 42 5.42 -5.95 5.65
N GLY A 43 4.90 -4.96 4.91
CA GLY A 43 3.99 -5.15 3.80
C GLY A 43 4.62 -6.01 2.69
N PHE A 44 5.94 -5.92 2.50
CA PHE A 44 6.68 -6.72 1.52
C PHE A 44 6.46 -8.23 1.71
N ILE A 45 6.60 -8.74 2.94
CA ILE A 45 6.47 -10.18 3.20
C ILE A 45 5.00 -10.62 3.11
N GLN A 46 4.08 -9.77 3.56
CA GLN A 46 2.67 -10.12 3.64
C GLN A 46 1.98 -10.01 2.27
N PHE A 47 2.03 -8.83 1.64
CA PHE A 47 1.27 -8.50 0.43
C PHE A 47 2.18 -8.22 -0.78
N GLY A 48 3.48 -8.42 -0.63
CA GLY A 48 4.47 -8.16 -1.66
C GLY A 48 5.05 -6.74 -1.59
N PRO A 49 6.17 -6.48 -2.28
CA PRO A 49 6.81 -5.18 -2.32
C PRO A 49 5.81 -4.08 -2.61
N LEU A 50 5.76 -3.09 -1.72
CA LEU A 50 4.93 -1.90 -1.82
C LEU A 50 5.83 -0.67 -1.88
N ILE A 51 5.73 0.08 -2.98
CA ILE A 51 6.40 1.37 -3.15
C ILE A 51 5.32 2.44 -3.13
N SER A 52 5.44 3.37 -2.19
CA SER A 52 4.47 4.44 -2.01
C SER A 52 5.13 5.80 -2.18
N ALA A 53 4.48 6.68 -2.94
CA ALA A 53 4.85 8.07 -3.10
C ALA A 53 3.76 8.94 -2.48
N GLU A 54 4.19 9.85 -1.61
CA GLU A 54 3.34 10.81 -0.92
C GLU A 54 3.63 12.22 -1.41
N PHE A 55 2.58 12.95 -1.77
CA PHE A 55 2.63 14.33 -2.21
C PHE A 55 1.83 15.19 -1.23
N GLY A 56 2.51 16.11 -0.56
CA GLY A 56 1.86 17.06 0.34
C GLY A 56 1.03 18.07 -0.46
N ILE A 57 -0.29 18.04 -0.31
CA ILE A 57 -1.20 19.03 -0.88
C ILE A 57 -1.18 20.28 0.01
N ASN A 58 -1.45 20.09 1.31
CA ASN A 58 -1.51 21.13 2.33
C ASN A 58 -0.74 20.68 3.60
N SER A 59 -0.65 21.55 4.61
CA SER A 59 0.00 21.26 5.91
C SER A 59 -0.60 20.08 6.70
N ASN A 60 -1.80 19.64 6.32
CA ASN A 60 -2.54 18.54 6.97
C ASN A 60 -3.07 17.49 5.98
N LEU A 61 -2.81 17.62 4.67
CA LEU A 61 -3.37 16.72 3.67
C LEU A 61 -2.29 16.24 2.71
N VAL A 62 -2.21 14.93 2.55
CA VAL A 62 -1.28 14.25 1.65
C VAL A 62 -2.07 13.40 0.68
N PHE A 63 -1.66 13.44 -0.58
CA PHE A 63 -2.05 12.46 -1.58
C PHE A 63 -1.03 11.34 -1.59
N ASN A 64 -1.48 10.10 -1.45
CA ASN A 64 -0.65 8.92 -1.49
C ASN A 64 -0.96 8.14 -2.77
N THR A 65 0.07 7.67 -3.46
CA THR A 65 -0.03 6.74 -4.57
C THR A 65 0.91 5.59 -4.34
N HIS A 66 0.52 4.38 -4.68
CA HIS A 66 1.38 3.22 -4.49
C HIS A 66 1.25 2.20 -5.60
N VAL A 67 2.29 1.40 -5.71
CA VAL A 67 2.35 0.21 -6.56
C VAL A 67 2.80 -0.96 -5.70
N ARG A 68 2.10 -2.09 -5.85
CA ARG A 68 2.35 -3.32 -5.12
C ARG A 68 2.48 -4.50 -6.07
N PHE A 69 3.40 -5.41 -5.75
CA PHE A 69 3.63 -6.64 -6.51
C PHE A 69 3.11 -7.85 -5.72
N PRO A 70 1.82 -8.23 -5.86
CA PRO A 70 1.19 -9.27 -5.05
C PRO A 70 1.93 -10.61 -5.11
N SER A 71 2.54 -10.95 -6.24
CA SER A 71 3.23 -12.24 -6.47
C SER A 71 4.40 -12.54 -5.54
N ALA A 72 4.93 -11.55 -4.82
CA ALA A 72 6.01 -11.72 -3.86
C ALA A 72 5.54 -11.66 -2.39
N GLY A 73 4.23 -11.60 -2.15
CA GLY A 73 3.64 -11.64 -0.81
C GLY A 73 3.05 -13.00 -0.47
N VAL A 74 3.35 -13.54 0.71
CA VAL A 74 2.87 -14.87 1.14
C VAL A 74 1.35 -14.87 1.33
N ILE A 75 0.78 -13.80 1.90
CA ILE A 75 -0.68 -13.69 2.12
C ILE A 75 -1.41 -13.45 0.79
N SER A 76 -0.75 -12.86 -0.21
CA SER A 76 -1.36 -12.60 -1.52
C SER A 76 -1.81 -13.87 -2.24
N TYR A 77 -1.10 -15.00 -2.07
CA TYR A 77 -1.48 -16.30 -2.64
C TYR A 77 -2.80 -16.80 -2.03
N ILE A 78 -2.96 -16.62 -0.71
CA ILE A 78 -4.21 -16.96 0.00
C ILE A 78 -5.36 -16.07 -0.49
N VAL A 79 -5.12 -14.76 -0.65
CA VAL A 79 -6.16 -13.80 -1.10
C VAL A 79 -6.63 -14.11 -2.54
N HIS A 80 -5.75 -14.64 -3.39
CA HIS A 80 -6.05 -14.96 -4.78
C HIS A 80 -6.45 -16.43 -5.00
N GLU A 81 -6.56 -17.22 -3.93
CA GLU A 81 -6.88 -18.65 -3.97
C GLU A 81 -5.94 -19.39 -4.93
N VAL A 82 -4.63 -19.25 -4.73
CA VAL A 82 -3.57 -19.89 -5.51
C VAL A 82 -2.92 -20.98 -4.67
N ASP A 83 -2.92 -22.22 -5.17
CA ASP A 83 -2.35 -23.37 -4.47
C ASP A 83 -0.84 -23.54 -4.75
N ASP A 84 -0.18 -24.46 -4.05
CA ASP A 84 1.29 -24.63 -4.07
C ASP A 84 1.86 -25.03 -5.46
N ASP A 85 1.06 -25.71 -6.29
CA ASP A 85 1.44 -26.15 -7.64
C ASP A 85 1.11 -25.10 -8.72
N ASP A 86 0.53 -23.96 -8.31
CA ASP A 86 0.11 -22.88 -9.18
C ASP A 86 1.07 -21.69 -9.11
N SER A 87 0.99 -20.80 -10.10
CA SER A 87 1.78 -19.57 -10.10
C SER A 87 0.93 -18.32 -10.27
N MET A 88 1.39 -17.25 -9.62
CA MET A 88 0.71 -15.97 -9.63
C MET A 88 1.68 -14.85 -10.05
N THR A 89 1.25 -14.01 -10.99
CA THR A 89 1.96 -12.79 -11.37
C THR A 89 0.99 -11.63 -11.44
N GLY A 90 1.32 -10.50 -10.84
CA GLY A 90 0.37 -9.40 -10.79
C GLY A 90 1.00 -8.07 -10.42
N ILE A 91 0.22 -7.03 -10.65
CA ILE A 91 0.52 -5.68 -10.22
C ILE A 91 -0.76 -5.06 -9.68
N ALA A 92 -0.66 -4.45 -8.51
CA ALA A 92 -1.70 -3.63 -7.95
C ALA A 92 -1.21 -2.20 -7.89
N ALA A 93 -2.10 -1.26 -8.23
CA ALA A 93 -1.79 0.16 -8.15
C ALA A 93 -2.97 0.88 -7.51
N GLY A 94 -2.67 1.84 -6.67
CA GLY A 94 -3.70 2.57 -5.96
C GLY A 94 -3.30 3.99 -5.62
N ALA A 95 -4.31 4.72 -5.16
CA ALA A 95 -4.16 6.08 -4.72
C ALA A 95 -5.15 6.39 -3.60
N GLY A 96 -4.79 7.35 -2.78
CA GLY A 96 -5.53 7.69 -1.58
C GLY A 96 -5.17 9.07 -1.06
N ILE A 97 -5.88 9.44 0.00
CA ILE A 97 -5.64 10.67 0.75
C ILE A 97 -5.39 10.33 2.20
N ILE A 98 -4.48 11.07 2.82
CA ILE A 98 -4.16 10.98 4.24
C ILE A 98 -4.33 12.36 4.84
N TYR A 99 -5.22 12.47 5.83
CA TYR A 99 -5.47 13.68 6.60
C TYR A 99 -4.82 13.56 7.98
N PHE A 100 -3.96 14.51 8.31
CA PHE A 100 -3.28 14.61 9.59
C PHE A 100 -4.04 15.54 10.53
N VAL A 101 -4.38 15.03 11.71
CA VAL A 101 -5.15 15.77 12.71
C VAL A 101 -4.20 16.56 13.60
N GLY A 102 -4.41 17.88 13.67
CA GLY A 102 -3.66 18.79 14.54
C GLY A 102 -2.34 19.32 13.97
N ASN A 103 -1.65 20.14 14.77
CA ASN A 103 -0.45 20.89 14.38
C ASN A 103 0.81 20.47 15.16
N ASN A 104 0.75 19.32 15.84
CA ASN A 104 1.85 18.80 16.63
C ASN A 104 2.98 18.26 15.72
N GLN A 105 4.18 18.10 16.29
CA GLN A 105 5.31 17.49 15.59
C GLN A 105 4.97 16.07 15.10
N SER A 106 4.44 15.23 15.99
CA SER A 106 3.89 13.92 15.65
C SER A 106 2.37 14.01 15.64
N LYS A 107 1.73 13.41 14.62
CA LYS A 107 0.31 13.64 14.35
C LYS A 107 -0.43 12.33 14.14
N PRO A 108 -1.62 12.17 14.75
CA PRO A 108 -2.55 11.14 14.31
C PRO A 108 -3.01 11.44 12.88
N TYR A 109 -3.32 10.39 12.12
CA TYR A 109 -3.84 10.52 10.77
C TYR A 109 -5.01 9.57 10.55
N ILE A 110 -5.85 9.96 9.60
CA ILE A 110 -6.86 9.10 8.98
C ILE A 110 -6.62 9.11 7.49
N GLY A 111 -6.79 7.97 6.84
CA GLY A 111 -6.58 7.85 5.40
C GLY A 111 -7.63 6.97 4.75
N PHE A 112 -7.79 7.23 3.47
CA PHE A 112 -8.62 6.45 2.58
C PHE A 112 -7.81 6.14 1.33
N LEU A 113 -7.89 4.91 0.85
CA LEU A 113 -7.12 4.42 -0.29
C LEU A 113 -8.00 3.49 -1.13
N ALA A 114 -7.89 3.66 -2.44
CA ALA A 114 -8.47 2.74 -3.42
C ALA A 114 -7.33 2.11 -4.22
N GLU A 115 -7.35 0.79 -4.36
CA GLU A 115 -6.38 0.02 -5.12
C GLU A 115 -7.09 -0.86 -6.15
N PHE A 116 -6.49 -0.97 -7.33
CA PHE A 116 -6.89 -1.93 -8.34
C PHE A 116 -5.76 -2.94 -8.53
N ASP A 117 -6.05 -4.19 -8.21
CA ASP A 117 -5.16 -5.34 -8.37
C ASP A 117 -5.52 -6.08 -9.66
N ARG A 118 -4.52 -6.29 -10.52
CA ARG A 118 -4.63 -7.11 -11.71
C ARG A 118 -3.61 -8.23 -11.64
N THR A 119 -4.12 -9.44 -11.53
CA THR A 119 -3.31 -10.63 -11.31
C THR A 119 -3.66 -11.71 -12.33
N LYS A 120 -2.62 -12.34 -12.89
CA LYS A 120 -2.71 -13.52 -13.74
C LYS A 120 -2.33 -14.73 -12.90
N LYS A 121 -3.22 -15.71 -12.90
CA LYS A 121 -3.03 -17.03 -12.27
C LYS A 121 -2.78 -18.05 -13.36
N VAL A 122 -1.84 -18.96 -13.14
CA VAL A 122 -1.59 -20.11 -14.00
C VAL A 122 -1.70 -21.34 -13.13
N PHE A 123 -2.64 -22.21 -13.49
CA PHE A 123 -2.92 -23.46 -12.81
C PHE A 123 -2.22 -24.62 -13.51
N ASP A 124 -1.89 -25.65 -12.74
CA ASP A 124 -1.26 -26.90 -13.22
C ASP A 124 0.07 -26.64 -13.97
N VAL A 125 0.94 -25.81 -13.39
CA VAL A 125 2.18 -25.36 -14.07
C VAL A 125 3.09 -26.55 -14.36
N GLY A 126 3.44 -26.74 -15.64
CA GLY A 126 4.26 -27.85 -16.13
C GLY A 126 3.48 -29.04 -16.70
N GLU A 127 2.15 -29.01 -16.64
CA GLU A 127 1.27 -30.07 -17.17
C GLU A 127 0.71 -29.72 -18.56
N ASP A 128 0.28 -30.74 -19.32
CA ASP A 128 -0.28 -30.57 -20.68
C ASP A 128 -1.60 -29.76 -20.71
N TRP A 129 -2.24 -29.59 -19.56
CA TRP A 129 -3.53 -28.89 -19.41
C TRP A 129 -3.43 -27.57 -18.65
N GLU A 130 -2.24 -26.95 -18.62
CA GLU A 130 -2.00 -25.62 -18.06
C GLU A 130 -3.14 -24.64 -18.41
N ARG A 131 -3.72 -24.02 -17.38
CA ARG A 131 -4.82 -23.06 -17.55
C ARG A 131 -4.47 -21.71 -16.97
N ALA A 132 -4.64 -20.67 -17.79
CA ALA A 132 -4.46 -19.29 -17.35
C ALA A 132 -5.79 -18.59 -17.05
N GLU A 133 -5.86 -17.90 -15.92
CA GLU A 133 -6.96 -17.03 -15.54
C GLU A 133 -6.47 -15.61 -15.18
N ARG A 134 -7.36 -14.63 -15.28
CA ARG A 134 -7.08 -13.24 -14.89
C ARG A 134 -8.10 -12.77 -13.87
N ASP A 135 -7.58 -12.38 -12.72
CA ASP A 135 -8.32 -11.75 -11.65
C ASP A 135 -8.15 -10.24 -11.68
N ASN A 136 -9.22 -9.54 -11.34
CA ASN A 136 -9.24 -8.10 -11.16
C ASN A 136 -9.96 -7.82 -9.84
N ILE A 137 -9.25 -7.29 -8.85
CA ILE A 137 -9.77 -7.03 -7.51
C ILE A 137 -9.71 -5.53 -7.26
N GLY A 138 -10.83 -4.96 -6.80
CA GLY A 138 -10.86 -3.58 -6.30
C GLY A 138 -10.84 -3.59 -4.78
N VAL A 139 -9.88 -2.90 -4.18
CA VAL A 139 -9.72 -2.81 -2.73
C VAL A 139 -9.97 -1.37 -2.29
N PHE A 140 -10.77 -1.21 -1.24
CA PHE A 140 -10.97 0.07 -0.57
C PHE A 140 -10.50 -0.07 0.88
N LEU A 141 -9.57 0.78 1.29
CA LEU A 141 -8.99 0.76 2.63
C LEU A 141 -9.31 2.08 3.33
N PHE A 142 -9.73 1.97 4.59
CA PHE A 142 -9.73 3.07 5.54
C PHE A 142 -8.70 2.74 6.61
N ASN A 143 -7.74 3.63 6.83
CA ASN A 143 -6.72 3.44 7.85
C ASN A 143 -6.70 4.64 8.81
N ALA A 144 -6.34 4.37 10.05
CA ALA A 144 -6.05 5.39 11.04
C ALA A 144 -4.75 4.99 11.74
N GLY A 145 -3.93 5.97 12.06
CA GLY A 145 -2.63 5.72 12.65
C GLY A 145 -2.03 6.95 13.29
N TYR A 146 -0.78 6.83 13.68
CA TYR A 146 -0.01 7.91 14.28
C TYR A 146 1.34 7.98 13.59
N ARG A 147 1.71 9.17 13.10
CA ARG A 147 2.99 9.39 12.41
C ARG A 147 3.94 10.10 13.35
N PHE A 148 5.03 9.43 13.68
CA PHE A 148 6.08 10.00 14.53
C PHE A 148 7.07 10.79 13.68
N ARG A 149 7.30 12.05 14.01
CA ARG A 149 8.31 12.88 13.34
C ARG A 149 9.46 13.16 14.28
N PHE A 150 10.63 12.62 13.94
CA PHE A 150 11.87 12.93 14.65
C PHE A 150 12.51 14.21 14.08
N GLU A 151 13.32 14.91 14.88
CA GLU A 151 13.96 16.19 14.49
C GLU A 151 14.76 16.08 13.18
N ASN A 152 15.29 14.89 12.88
CA ASN A 152 16.05 14.59 11.66
C ASN A 152 15.18 14.31 10.42
N GLY A 153 13.86 14.47 10.50
CA GLY A 153 12.95 14.39 9.35
C GLY A 153 12.45 12.99 8.97
N TYR A 154 12.80 11.96 9.75
CA TYR A 154 12.27 10.62 9.56
C TYR A 154 10.83 10.53 10.06
N TYR A 155 9.99 9.89 9.25
CA TYR A 155 8.62 9.52 9.59
C TYR A 155 8.57 8.00 9.72
N ILE A 156 8.11 7.52 10.87
CA ILE A 156 7.67 6.13 11.08
C ILE A 156 6.14 6.16 11.15
#